data_AF-A0A967T178-F1
#
_entry.id   AF-A0A967T178-F1
#
_cell.length_a   1.000
_cell.length_b   1.000
_cell.length_c   1.000
_cell.angle_alpha   90.00
_cell.angle_beta   90.00
_cell.angle_gamma   90.00
#
_symmetry.space_group_name_H-M   'P 1'
#
loop_
_entity.id
_entity.type
_entity.pdbx_description
1 polymer ?
#
loop_
_entity_poly.entity_id
_entity_poly.type
_entity_poly.pdbx_seq_one_letter_code
_entity_poly.pdbx_strand_id
1 'polypeptide(L)'
;MTNTLVGALAVSGKYLFVGTFGGVFLSTNNGTNWTQVNTGLTNLDVRDLAVSDTNLFAGTYGGGVFLSTNNGTSWTPVNTGLTNMKIWALAVSDTNLFAGTNLGGVFRSTNNGSNWTEFNTGLSANATVVGFAVDGTDLIAGTLYGHGVWRRPIPQITSVRLSQTDAPTDFRLEQNYPNPFNATTTISFALPVLTHVKLSIFDLLGREVVVLVNEKLNAGTYHVNWQAPEFSTSVYFYRLETEHTAQTKRLILLK
;
A
#
# COMPACT_ATOMS: atom_id res chain seq x y z
N MET A 1 31.74 -4.87 -14.25
CA MET A 1 31.76 -4.05 -13.02
C MET A 1 33.09 -4.29 -12.33
N THR A 2 33.92 -3.27 -12.18
CA THR A 2 35.14 -3.37 -11.37
C THR A 2 35.05 -2.25 -10.34
N ASN A 3 35.13 -2.61 -9.05
CA ASN A 3 35.18 -1.67 -7.91
C ASN A 3 33.86 -0.98 -7.50
N THR A 4 32.77 -1.74 -7.39
CA THR A 4 31.52 -1.22 -6.80
C THR A 4 30.93 -2.27 -5.86
N LEU A 5 30.61 -1.86 -4.64
CA LEU A 5 29.94 -2.73 -3.68
C LEU A 5 28.52 -3.02 -4.18
N VAL A 6 28.20 -4.30 -4.30
CA VAL A 6 26.86 -4.77 -4.64
C VAL A 6 26.05 -4.82 -3.34
N GLY A 7 25.06 -3.94 -3.24
CA GLY A 7 24.16 -3.88 -2.09
C GLY A 7 22.91 -4.73 -2.29
N ALA A 8 22.51 -4.97 -3.54
CA ALA A 8 21.25 -5.64 -3.86
C ALA A 8 21.32 -6.42 -5.18
N LEU A 9 20.49 -7.46 -5.29
CA LEU A 9 20.31 -8.28 -6.48
C LEU A 9 18.81 -8.49 -6.72
N ALA A 10 18.38 -8.38 -7.97
CA ALA A 10 17.00 -8.68 -8.36
C ALA A 10 16.93 -9.36 -9.72
N VAL A 11 15.90 -10.15 -9.93
CA VAL A 11 15.62 -10.85 -11.19
C VAL A 11 14.21 -10.49 -11.64
N SER A 12 14.07 -10.03 -12.89
CA SER A 12 12.76 -9.84 -13.53
C SER A 12 12.77 -10.49 -14.91
N GLY A 13 12.07 -11.62 -15.03
CA GLY A 13 12.14 -12.47 -16.23
C GLY A 13 13.58 -12.92 -16.51
N LYS A 14 14.10 -12.58 -17.70
CA LYS A 14 15.48 -12.92 -18.12
C LYS A 14 16.54 -11.89 -17.68
N TYR A 15 16.12 -10.80 -17.06
CA TYR A 15 16.99 -9.69 -16.72
C TYR A 15 17.51 -9.81 -15.29
N LEU A 16 18.81 -9.61 -15.11
CA LEU A 16 19.44 -9.51 -13.80
C LEU A 16 19.73 -8.04 -13.50
N PHE A 17 19.43 -7.61 -12.29
CA PHE A 17 19.72 -6.27 -11.82
C PHE A 17 20.59 -6.32 -10.58
N VAL A 18 21.51 -5.37 -10.47
CA VAL A 18 22.26 -5.12 -9.23
C VAL A 18 22.09 -3.68 -8.79
N GLY A 19 21.85 -3.49 -7.50
CA GLY A 19 21.91 -2.20 -6.83
C GLY A 19 23.29 -2.02 -6.22
N THR A 20 23.87 -0.84 -6.42
CA THR A 20 25.21 -0.47 -5.93
C THR A 20 25.20 0.96 -5.42
N PHE A 21 26.32 1.43 -4.87
CA PHE A 21 26.51 2.86 -4.54
C PHE A 21 26.64 3.77 -5.77
N GLY A 22 26.76 3.20 -6.97
CA GLY A 22 26.79 3.92 -8.26
C GLY A 22 25.50 3.78 -9.06
N GLY A 23 24.41 3.33 -8.43
CA GLY A 23 23.10 3.12 -9.05
C GLY A 23 22.82 1.68 -9.42
N VAL A 24 21.92 1.48 -10.36
CA VAL A 24 21.44 0.19 -10.86
C VAL A 24 22.17 -0.20 -12.14
N PHE A 25 22.61 -1.45 -12.20
CA PHE A 25 23.12 -2.06 -13.43
C PHE A 25 22.22 -3.22 -13.86
N LEU A 26 22.05 -3.36 -15.16
CA LEU A 26 21.27 -4.41 -15.83
C LEU A 26 22.21 -5.36 -16.59
N SER A 27 21.96 -6.65 -16.47
CA SER A 27 22.49 -7.67 -17.37
C SER A 27 21.37 -8.34 -18.15
N THR A 28 21.59 -8.48 -19.47
CA THR A 28 20.69 -9.17 -20.40
C THR A 28 21.25 -10.51 -20.87
N ASN A 29 22.42 -10.91 -20.36
CA ASN A 29 23.19 -12.07 -20.79
C ASN A 29 23.74 -12.87 -19.60
N ASN A 30 22.86 -13.16 -18.63
CA ASN A 30 23.15 -14.00 -17.47
C ASN A 30 24.38 -13.54 -16.67
N GLY A 31 24.58 -12.23 -16.53
CA GLY A 31 25.62 -11.65 -15.69
C GLY A 31 27.00 -11.53 -16.34
N THR A 32 27.13 -11.86 -17.63
CA THR A 32 28.42 -11.74 -18.33
C THR A 32 28.81 -10.28 -18.58
N ASN A 33 27.84 -9.44 -19.00
CA ASN A 33 28.01 -8.00 -19.17
C ASN A 33 26.94 -7.23 -18.39
N TRP A 34 27.26 -5.99 -18.04
CA TRP A 34 26.42 -5.11 -17.22
C TRP A 34 26.44 -3.69 -17.76
N THR A 35 25.26 -3.08 -17.87
CA THR A 35 25.06 -1.69 -18.32
C THR A 35 24.35 -0.88 -17.25
N GLN A 36 24.79 0.35 -16.99
CA GLN A 36 24.11 1.25 -16.06
C GLN A 36 22.74 1.67 -16.61
N VAL A 37 21.73 1.70 -15.73
CA VAL A 37 20.35 2.05 -16.08
C VAL A 37 19.79 3.02 -15.03
N ASN A 38 20.37 4.23 -14.95
CA ASN A 38 20.16 5.18 -13.85
C ASN A 38 19.27 6.39 -14.20
N THR A 39 18.71 6.46 -15.40
CA THR A 39 17.94 7.61 -15.86
C THR A 39 16.76 7.89 -14.92
N GLY A 40 16.74 9.05 -14.27
CA GLY A 40 15.68 9.45 -13.32
C GLY A 40 15.94 9.08 -11.86
N LEU A 41 16.98 8.30 -11.55
CA LEU A 41 17.46 8.15 -10.17
C LEU A 41 18.18 9.43 -9.74
N THR A 42 17.61 10.15 -8.78
CA THR A 42 18.25 11.35 -8.22
C THR A 42 19.22 11.05 -7.08
N ASN A 43 19.24 9.79 -6.61
CA ASN A 43 20.22 9.27 -5.67
C ASN A 43 20.70 7.89 -6.13
N LEU A 44 22.01 7.71 -6.22
CA LEU A 44 22.65 6.51 -6.75
C LEU A 44 23.07 5.51 -5.66
N ASP A 45 22.92 5.86 -4.39
CA ASP A 45 23.17 4.94 -3.27
C ASP A 45 22.01 3.96 -3.14
N VAL A 46 21.96 2.95 -4.02
CA VAL A 46 20.92 1.93 -4.06
C VAL A 46 21.24 0.83 -3.06
N ARG A 47 20.40 0.73 -2.02
CA ARG A 47 20.55 -0.21 -0.91
C ARG A 47 19.80 -1.51 -1.13
N ASP A 48 18.66 -1.45 -1.80
CA ASP A 48 17.87 -2.63 -2.10
C ASP A 48 17.12 -2.53 -3.43
N LEU A 49 16.82 -3.68 -4.02
CA LEU A 49 16.02 -3.83 -5.23
C LEU A 49 14.90 -4.84 -4.96
N ALA A 50 13.67 -4.47 -5.33
CA ALA A 50 12.54 -5.39 -5.24
C ALA A 50 11.77 -5.44 -6.57
N VAL A 51 11.22 -6.61 -6.90
CA VAL A 51 10.43 -6.83 -8.11
C VAL A 51 9.01 -7.23 -7.71
N SER A 52 8.02 -6.56 -8.30
CA SER A 52 6.61 -6.93 -8.21
C SER A 52 6.06 -7.00 -9.63
N ASP A 53 5.74 -8.20 -10.10
CA ASP A 53 5.36 -8.45 -11.49
C ASP A 53 6.38 -7.88 -12.49
N THR A 54 6.00 -6.86 -13.26
CA THR A 54 6.85 -6.14 -14.22
C THR A 54 7.50 -4.88 -13.65
N ASN A 55 7.16 -4.52 -12.42
CA ASN A 55 7.67 -3.32 -11.76
C ASN A 55 8.95 -3.65 -11.00
N LEU A 56 9.94 -2.77 -11.16
CA LEU A 56 11.18 -2.81 -10.43
C LEU A 56 11.25 -1.60 -9.51
N PHE A 57 11.59 -1.83 -8.24
CA PHE A 57 11.73 -0.80 -7.22
C PHE A 57 13.17 -0.71 -6.77
N ALA A 58 13.66 0.51 -6.58
CA ALA A 58 14.98 0.80 -6.01
C ALA A 58 14.83 1.59 -4.73
N GLY A 59 15.30 1.01 -3.63
CA GLY A 59 15.40 1.68 -2.34
C GLY A 59 16.75 2.37 -2.24
N THR A 60 16.75 3.67 -1.99
CA THR A 60 17.99 4.46 -1.91
C THR A 60 18.24 5.04 -0.53
N TYR A 61 19.50 5.25 -0.19
CA TYR A 61 19.87 5.92 1.05
C TYR A 61 19.74 7.44 0.93
N GLY A 62 18.50 7.92 1.08
CA GLY A 62 18.17 9.36 1.16
C GLY A 62 17.35 9.89 -0.01
N GLY A 63 17.22 9.14 -1.12
CA GLY A 63 16.33 9.50 -2.24
C GLY A 63 14.94 8.84 -2.16
N GLY A 64 14.69 7.99 -1.16
CA GLY A 64 13.46 7.24 -1.02
C GLY A 64 13.41 6.03 -1.95
N VAL A 65 12.19 5.69 -2.38
CA VAL A 65 11.89 4.59 -3.30
C VAL A 65 11.65 5.15 -4.71
N PHE A 66 12.24 4.50 -5.69
CA PHE A 66 12.02 4.77 -7.12
C PHE A 66 11.38 3.55 -7.78
N LEU A 67 10.48 3.81 -8.72
CA LEU A 67 9.80 2.80 -9.55
C LEU A 67 10.27 2.90 -10.99
N SER A 68 10.56 1.75 -11.58
CA SER A 68 10.69 1.54 -13.02
C SER A 68 9.65 0.55 -13.52
N THR A 69 8.96 0.91 -14.60
CA THR A 69 7.98 0.06 -15.31
C THR A 69 8.51 -0.44 -16.65
N ASN A 70 9.80 -0.19 -16.94
CA ASN A 70 10.42 -0.43 -18.23
C ASN A 70 11.82 -1.06 -18.07
N ASN A 71 11.91 -2.08 -17.20
CA ASN A 71 13.13 -2.87 -16.96
C ASN A 71 14.35 -2.01 -16.57
N GLY A 72 14.15 -1.01 -15.72
CA GLY A 72 15.20 -0.13 -15.22
C GLY A 72 15.64 0.98 -16.17
N THR A 73 15.14 1.03 -17.42
CA THR A 73 15.60 2.04 -18.40
C THR A 73 15.30 3.48 -17.96
N SER A 74 14.21 3.70 -17.22
CA SER A 74 13.97 4.95 -16.48
C SER A 74 13.29 4.71 -15.13
N TRP A 75 13.48 5.66 -14.22
CA TRP A 75 13.00 5.62 -12.86
C TRP A 75 12.20 6.87 -12.50
N THR A 76 11.20 6.70 -11.64
CA THR A 76 10.36 7.78 -11.12
C THR A 76 10.27 7.67 -9.59
N PRO A 77 10.44 8.76 -8.83
CA PRO A 77 10.31 8.71 -7.38
C PRO A 77 8.85 8.46 -6.97
N VAL A 78 8.63 7.54 -6.02
CA VAL A 78 7.31 7.13 -5.52
C VAL A 78 7.29 7.21 -3.99
N ASN A 79 7.27 8.44 -3.46
CA ASN A 79 7.59 8.73 -2.05
C ASN A 79 6.46 9.41 -1.25
N THR A 80 5.26 9.57 -1.81
CA THR A 80 4.16 10.27 -1.09
C THR A 80 3.81 9.53 0.20
N GLY A 81 3.85 10.23 1.34
CA GLY A 81 3.59 9.64 2.67
C GLY A 81 4.79 8.90 3.29
N LEU A 82 5.90 8.75 2.57
CA LEU A 82 7.15 8.19 3.11
C LEU A 82 7.92 9.29 3.85
N THR A 83 7.73 9.39 5.17
CA THR A 83 8.34 10.46 5.99
C THR A 83 9.84 10.27 6.23
N ASN A 84 10.40 9.11 5.89
CA ASN A 84 11.84 8.83 5.98
C ASN A 84 12.37 8.22 4.68
N MET A 85 13.25 8.96 4.01
CA MET A 85 13.76 8.62 2.67
C MET A 85 15.04 7.77 2.69
N LYS A 86 15.55 7.38 3.87
CA LYS A 86 16.72 6.50 4.01
C LYS A 86 16.28 5.05 4.00
N ILE A 87 16.11 4.50 2.81
CA ILE A 87 15.67 3.11 2.61
C ILE A 87 16.86 2.17 2.74
N TRP A 88 16.71 1.14 3.58
CA TRP A 88 17.70 0.09 3.79
C TRP A 88 17.28 -1.23 3.19
N ALA A 89 15.98 -1.54 3.22
CA ALA A 89 15.43 -2.78 2.72
C ALA A 89 14.08 -2.54 2.05
N LEU A 90 13.78 -3.33 1.04
CA LEU A 90 12.49 -3.43 0.38
C LEU A 90 12.00 -4.87 0.45
N ALA A 91 10.69 -5.05 0.51
CA ALA A 91 10.08 -6.37 0.34
C ALA A 91 8.76 -6.24 -0.41
N VAL A 92 8.44 -7.26 -1.19
CA VAL A 92 7.16 -7.37 -1.89
C VAL A 92 6.44 -8.62 -1.39
N SER A 93 5.14 -8.47 -1.14
CA SER A 93 4.23 -9.58 -0.84
C SER A 93 2.88 -9.27 -1.47
N ASP A 94 2.53 -10.00 -2.53
CA ASP A 94 1.38 -9.71 -3.39
C ASP A 94 1.40 -8.24 -3.85
N THR A 95 0.34 -7.48 -3.57
CA THR A 95 0.22 -6.05 -3.90
C THR A 95 0.93 -5.12 -2.92
N ASN A 96 1.57 -5.67 -1.88
CA ASN A 96 2.21 -4.90 -0.83
C ASN A 96 3.67 -4.69 -1.14
N LEU A 97 4.08 -3.43 -1.07
CA LEU A 97 5.48 -3.03 -1.06
C LEU A 97 5.81 -2.48 0.33
N PHE A 98 6.86 -3.01 0.94
CA PHE A 98 7.36 -2.57 2.24
C PHE A 98 8.71 -1.88 2.09
N ALA A 99 8.92 -0.83 2.88
CA ALA A 99 10.18 -0.11 2.97
C ALA A 99 10.65 -0.07 4.42
N GLY A 100 11.83 -0.63 4.65
CA GLY A 100 12.55 -0.59 5.91
C GLY A 100 13.46 0.62 5.91
N THR A 101 13.34 1.45 6.95
CA THR A 101 14.01 2.75 7.00
C THR A 101 15.01 2.85 8.14
N ASN A 102 15.92 3.82 8.05
CA ASN A 102 16.83 4.17 9.14
C ASN A 102 16.10 4.93 10.24
N LEU A 103 15.91 4.31 11.40
CA LEU A 103 15.22 4.90 12.56
C LEU A 103 13.77 5.35 12.31
N GLY A 104 13.15 4.97 11.19
CA GLY A 104 11.73 5.28 10.89
C GLY A 104 10.82 4.05 10.91
N GLY A 105 11.36 2.87 11.19
CA GLY A 105 10.62 1.61 11.15
C GLY A 105 10.27 1.18 9.72
N VAL A 106 9.09 0.58 9.58
CA VAL A 106 8.53 0.00 8.36
C VAL A 106 7.43 0.91 7.81
N PHE A 107 7.49 1.18 6.50
CA PHE A 107 6.39 1.77 5.74
C PHE A 107 5.81 0.71 4.79
N ARG A 108 4.51 0.81 4.52
CA ARG A 108 3.79 -0.05 3.57
C ARG A 108 3.07 0.79 2.53
N SER A 109 3.16 0.36 1.28
CA SER A 109 2.33 0.79 0.18
C SER A 109 1.54 -0.39 -0.38
N THR A 110 0.29 -0.14 -0.79
CA THR A 110 -0.58 -1.11 -1.48
C THR A 110 -0.87 -0.70 -2.93
N ASN A 111 -0.14 0.29 -3.45
CA ASN A 111 -0.39 0.91 -4.75
C ASN A 111 0.94 1.27 -5.46
N ASN A 112 1.89 0.34 -5.44
CA ASN A 112 3.19 0.45 -6.10
C ASN A 112 3.99 1.70 -5.69
N GLY A 113 3.95 2.06 -4.40
CA GLY A 113 4.67 3.22 -3.85
C GLY A 113 3.97 4.55 -4.09
N SER A 114 2.82 4.59 -4.76
CA SER A 114 2.10 5.85 -5.03
C SER A 114 1.74 6.59 -3.73
N ASN A 115 1.39 5.84 -2.67
CA ASN A 115 1.26 6.34 -1.31
C ASN A 115 1.80 5.32 -0.30
N TRP A 116 2.39 5.83 0.78
CA TRP A 116 2.95 5.05 1.88
C TRP A 116 2.26 5.40 3.21
N THR A 117 2.16 4.40 4.07
CA THR A 117 1.67 4.53 5.44
C THR A 117 2.60 3.79 6.39
N GLU A 118 2.73 4.26 7.63
CA GLU A 118 3.51 3.56 8.64
C GLU A 118 2.92 2.19 8.96
N PHE A 119 3.78 1.20 9.14
CA PHE A 119 3.41 -0.19 9.42
C PHE A 119 4.05 -0.69 10.72
N ASN A 120 4.13 0.19 11.72
CA ASN A 120 4.98 0.05 12.92
C ASN A 120 4.29 -0.54 14.17
N THR A 121 3.07 -1.08 14.08
CA THR A 121 2.38 -1.62 15.27
C THR A 121 3.21 -2.73 15.93
N GLY A 122 3.53 -2.56 17.21
CA GLY A 122 4.37 -3.49 17.98
C GLY A 122 5.87 -3.42 17.67
N LEU A 123 6.30 -2.50 16.80
CA LEU A 123 7.72 -2.19 16.58
C LEU A 123 8.16 -1.09 17.56
N SER A 124 9.36 -1.20 18.11
CA SER A 124 9.91 -0.15 18.97
C SER A 124 10.07 1.17 18.21
N ALA A 125 9.86 2.29 18.91
CA ALA A 125 10.13 3.61 18.35
C ALA A 125 11.59 3.70 17.89
N ASN A 126 11.83 4.41 16.79
CA ASN A 126 13.14 4.59 16.16
C ASN A 126 13.86 3.30 15.74
N ALA A 127 13.13 2.21 15.47
CA ALA A 127 13.75 1.01 14.94
C ALA A 127 14.35 1.25 13.55
N THR A 128 15.60 0.80 13.36
CA THR A 128 16.21 0.69 12.02
C THR A 128 15.94 -0.69 11.47
N VAL A 129 15.32 -0.76 10.30
CA VAL A 129 14.96 -2.01 9.63
C VAL A 129 15.94 -2.27 8.50
N VAL A 130 16.69 -3.36 8.59
CA VAL A 130 17.82 -3.65 7.69
C VAL A 130 17.59 -4.82 6.74
N GLY A 131 16.50 -5.55 6.93
CA GLY A 131 16.17 -6.68 6.09
C GLY A 131 14.77 -7.16 6.38
N PHE A 132 14.19 -7.82 5.40
CA PHE A 132 12.89 -8.45 5.51
C PHE A 132 12.96 -9.91 5.06
N ALA A 133 12.06 -10.71 5.62
CA ALA A 133 11.63 -11.96 5.05
C ALA A 133 10.10 -11.97 5.02
N VAL A 134 9.53 -12.57 3.99
CA VAL A 134 8.09 -12.79 3.88
C VAL A 134 7.86 -14.29 4.01
N ASP A 135 7.06 -14.69 4.99
CA ASP A 135 6.69 -16.08 5.24
C ASP A 135 5.16 -16.20 5.20
N GLY A 136 4.63 -16.64 4.06
CA GLY A 136 3.20 -16.72 3.80
C GLY A 136 2.52 -15.35 3.99
N THR A 137 1.79 -15.21 5.10
CA THR A 137 1.05 -13.98 5.44
C THR A 137 1.79 -13.08 6.42
N ASP A 138 3.01 -13.39 6.80
CA ASP A 138 3.77 -12.64 7.78
C ASP A 138 4.94 -11.88 7.16
N LEU A 139 5.09 -10.63 7.59
CA LEU A 139 6.30 -9.85 7.37
C LEU A 139 7.20 -10.01 8.60
N ILE A 140 8.42 -10.46 8.36
CA ILE A 140 9.47 -10.56 9.37
C ILE A 140 10.51 -9.48 9.04
N ALA A 141 10.85 -8.63 10.00
CA ALA A 141 11.85 -7.58 9.86
C ALA A 141 13.02 -7.81 10.80
N GLY A 142 14.23 -7.80 10.24
CA GLY A 142 15.47 -7.71 11.02
C GLY A 142 15.73 -6.28 11.42
N THR A 143 16.00 -6.04 12.70
CA THR A 143 16.23 -4.69 13.23
C THR A 143 17.61 -4.56 13.87
N LEU A 144 18.18 -3.35 13.82
CA LEU A 144 19.45 -3.03 14.49
C LEU A 144 19.24 -2.50 15.91
N TYR A 145 20.34 -2.30 16.65
CA TYR A 145 20.37 -1.66 17.97
C TYR A 145 19.60 -2.38 19.08
N GLY A 146 19.57 -3.71 19.03
CA GLY A 146 18.98 -4.53 20.10
C GLY A 146 17.46 -4.70 20.01
N HIS A 147 16.83 -4.25 18.93
CA HIS A 147 15.40 -4.43 18.70
C HIS A 147 15.02 -5.84 18.18
N GLY A 148 16.02 -6.69 17.89
CA GLY A 148 15.83 -8.10 17.56
C GLY A 148 15.12 -8.35 16.22
N VAL A 149 14.29 -9.39 16.18
CA VAL A 149 13.44 -9.71 15.03
C VAL A 149 12.02 -9.30 15.37
N TRP A 150 11.43 -8.46 14.52
CA TRP A 150 10.03 -8.09 14.60
C TRP A 150 9.24 -8.91 13.58
N ARG A 151 8.08 -9.43 13.98
CA ARG A 151 7.17 -10.15 13.09
C ARG A 151 5.81 -9.50 13.17
N ARG A 152 5.16 -9.35 12.02
CA ARG A 152 3.79 -8.86 11.96
C ARG A 152 3.03 -9.52 10.81
N PRO A 153 1.79 -9.96 11.05
CA PRO A 153 0.90 -10.38 9.98
C PRO A 153 0.69 -9.23 9.00
N ILE A 154 0.91 -9.48 7.72
CA ILE A 154 0.50 -8.61 6.63
C ILE A 154 -1.02 -8.69 6.61
N PRO A 155 -1.75 -7.58 6.85
CA PRO A 155 -3.17 -7.57 6.62
C PRO A 155 -3.35 -7.83 5.14
N GLN A 156 -3.70 -9.07 4.82
CA GLN A 156 -4.29 -9.35 3.55
C GLN A 156 -5.50 -8.43 3.47
N ILE A 157 -5.73 -7.82 2.31
CA ILE A 157 -7.10 -7.53 1.97
C ILE A 157 -7.72 -8.91 1.83
N THR A 158 -8.09 -9.51 2.95
CA THR A 158 -9.23 -10.39 2.93
C THR A 158 -10.34 -9.45 2.44
N SER A 159 -10.64 -9.53 1.14
CA SER A 159 -12.01 -9.90 0.86
C SER A 159 -12.26 -11.02 1.85
N VAL A 160 -13.21 -10.82 2.78
CA VAL A 160 -13.69 -11.96 3.54
C VAL A 160 -13.84 -13.05 2.49
N ARG A 161 -13.01 -14.10 2.56
CA ARG A 161 -13.27 -15.29 1.78
C ARG A 161 -14.52 -15.77 2.48
N LEU A 162 -15.66 -15.25 2.03
CA LEU A 162 -16.82 -16.08 1.90
C LEU A 162 -16.22 -17.32 1.27
N SER A 163 -16.39 -18.44 1.95
CA SER A 163 -16.50 -19.72 1.29
C SER A 163 -17.10 -19.52 -0.12
N GLN A 164 -16.83 -20.39 -1.09
CA GLN A 164 -17.77 -20.46 -2.20
C GLN A 164 -19.17 -20.70 -1.59
N THR A 165 -19.91 -19.60 -1.46
CA THR A 165 -21.29 -19.40 -1.04
C THR A 165 -21.66 -18.11 -1.75
N ASP A 166 -21.65 -18.21 -3.08
CA ASP A 166 -22.26 -17.32 -4.05
C ASP A 166 -21.85 -15.84 -4.05
N ALA A 167 -21.87 -15.21 -5.23
CA ALA A 167 -21.94 -13.75 -5.29
C ALA A 167 -23.10 -13.30 -4.38
N PRO A 168 -23.02 -12.13 -3.72
CA PRO A 168 -24.15 -11.61 -2.96
C PRO A 168 -25.43 -11.75 -3.77
N THR A 169 -26.50 -12.29 -3.20
CA THR A 169 -27.77 -12.45 -3.94
C THR A 169 -28.53 -11.14 -4.03
N ASP A 170 -28.24 -10.20 -3.14
CA ASP A 170 -29.00 -8.97 -2.95
C ASP A 170 -28.11 -7.76 -2.69
N PHE A 171 -28.63 -6.57 -2.99
CA PHE A 171 -28.02 -5.29 -2.61
C PHE A 171 -28.14 -5.07 -1.11
N ARG A 172 -27.02 -4.80 -0.44
CA ARG A 172 -27.02 -4.62 1.02
C ARG A 172 -26.06 -3.55 1.48
N LEU A 173 -26.51 -2.60 2.27
CA LEU A 173 -25.72 -1.62 3.00
C LEU A 173 -25.65 -2.06 4.47
N GLU A 174 -24.44 -2.14 5.02
CA GLU A 174 -24.19 -2.57 6.40
C GLU A 174 -24.07 -1.40 7.36
N GLN A 175 -24.28 -1.66 8.66
CA GLN A 175 -23.98 -0.67 9.68
C GLN A 175 -22.47 -0.41 9.72
N ASN A 176 -22.08 0.86 9.65
CA ASN A 176 -20.68 1.27 9.77
C ASN A 176 -20.07 0.83 11.11
N TYR A 177 -18.77 0.54 11.11
CA TYR A 177 -18.03 0.20 12.32
C TYR A 177 -16.68 0.96 12.34
N PRO A 178 -16.29 1.54 13.50
CA PRO A 178 -17.09 1.66 14.73
C PRO A 178 -18.30 2.60 14.56
N ASN A 179 -19.33 2.46 15.40
CA ASN A 179 -20.42 3.42 15.52
C ASN A 179 -20.96 3.44 16.97
N PRO A 180 -20.81 4.53 17.73
CA PRO A 180 -20.19 5.80 17.35
C PRO A 180 -18.71 5.69 16.99
N PHE A 181 -18.18 6.61 16.20
CA PHE A 181 -16.78 6.64 15.80
C PHE A 181 -16.12 7.98 16.11
N ASN A 182 -14.80 7.95 16.31
CA ASN A 182 -13.95 9.13 16.39
C ASN A 182 -13.00 9.16 15.19
N ALA A 183 -13.00 10.28 14.47
CA ALA A 183 -12.25 10.58 13.25
C ALA A 183 -12.50 9.68 12.03
N THR A 184 -12.56 8.35 12.17
CA THR A 184 -12.67 7.42 11.03
C THR A 184 -13.64 6.25 11.28
N THR A 185 -14.34 5.82 10.23
CA THR A 185 -15.21 4.62 10.25
C THR A 185 -15.15 3.89 8.90
N THR A 186 -15.50 2.61 8.90
CA THR A 186 -15.70 1.85 7.66
C THR A 186 -17.18 1.62 7.39
N ILE A 187 -17.62 1.91 6.17
CA ILE A 187 -18.96 1.61 5.62
C ILE A 187 -18.82 0.42 4.67
N SER A 188 -19.63 -0.61 4.85
CA SER A 188 -19.58 -1.82 4.02
C SER A 188 -20.87 -2.00 3.24
N PHE A 189 -20.79 -2.49 2.00
CA PHE A 189 -21.97 -2.82 1.20
C PHE A 189 -21.71 -3.97 0.22
N ALA A 190 -22.76 -4.63 -0.25
CA ALA A 190 -22.72 -5.74 -1.18
C ALA A 190 -23.56 -5.45 -2.43
N LEU A 191 -23.04 -5.88 -3.58
CA LEU A 191 -23.65 -5.75 -4.91
C LEU A 191 -23.78 -7.15 -5.53
N PRO A 192 -24.99 -7.57 -5.97
CA PRO A 192 -25.19 -8.85 -6.64
C PRO A 192 -24.80 -8.83 -8.12
N VAL A 193 -24.75 -7.64 -8.72
CA VAL A 193 -24.50 -7.43 -10.15
C VAL A 193 -23.63 -6.19 -10.36
N LEU A 194 -23.04 -6.08 -11.55
CA LEU A 194 -22.39 -4.84 -11.97
C LEU A 194 -23.43 -3.72 -12.07
N THR A 195 -23.20 -2.60 -11.37
CA THR A 195 -24.08 -1.42 -11.38
C THR A 195 -23.28 -0.15 -11.14
N HIS A 196 -23.82 0.99 -11.55
CA HIS A 196 -23.37 2.29 -11.03
C HIS A 196 -23.73 2.39 -9.54
N VAL A 197 -22.78 2.88 -8.73
CA VAL A 197 -22.91 3.04 -7.28
C VAL A 197 -22.58 4.47 -6.91
N LYS A 198 -23.47 5.12 -6.17
CA LYS A 198 -23.20 6.38 -5.46
C LYS A 198 -23.34 6.16 -3.95
N LEU A 199 -22.25 6.30 -3.20
CA LEU A 199 -22.27 6.28 -1.73
C LEU A 199 -22.01 7.69 -1.23
N SER A 200 -22.99 8.28 -0.55
CA SER A 200 -22.92 9.67 -0.07
C SER A 200 -23.20 9.76 1.42
N ILE A 201 -22.62 10.79 2.07
CA ILE A 201 -22.91 11.19 3.45
C ILE A 201 -23.82 12.42 3.43
N PHE A 202 -24.79 12.45 4.35
CA PHE A 202 -25.77 13.51 4.53
C PHE A 202 -25.78 14.00 5.98
N ASP A 203 -26.01 15.30 6.14
CA ASP A 203 -26.25 15.89 7.47
C ASP A 203 -27.68 15.62 7.98
N LEU A 204 -27.98 16.08 9.19
CA LEU A 204 -29.31 15.96 9.82
C LEU A 204 -30.44 16.64 9.03
N LEU A 205 -30.12 17.59 8.15
CA LEU A 205 -31.08 18.30 7.30
C LEU A 205 -31.26 17.60 5.95
N GLY A 206 -30.56 16.48 5.71
CA GLY A 206 -30.62 15.72 4.46
C GLY A 206 -29.80 16.33 3.32
N ARG A 207 -28.88 17.26 3.62
CA ARG A 207 -27.97 17.82 2.59
C ARG A 207 -26.81 16.85 2.36
N GLU A 208 -26.50 16.56 1.10
CA GLU A 208 -25.31 15.79 0.72
C GLU A 208 -24.07 16.59 1.06
N VAL A 209 -23.24 16.07 1.98
CA VAL A 209 -22.03 16.75 2.45
C VAL A 209 -20.75 16.11 1.91
N VAL A 210 -20.79 14.83 1.54
CA VAL A 210 -19.66 14.10 0.96
C VAL A 210 -20.18 13.03 0.00
N VAL A 211 -19.47 12.81 -1.10
CA VAL A 211 -19.63 11.62 -1.96
C VAL A 211 -18.37 10.78 -1.81
N LEU A 212 -18.51 9.56 -1.29
CA LEU A 212 -17.39 8.63 -1.04
C LEU A 212 -17.11 7.72 -2.24
N VAL A 213 -18.15 7.35 -2.99
CA VAL A 213 -18.07 6.51 -4.19
C VAL A 213 -19.05 7.06 -5.22
N ASN A 214 -18.66 7.12 -6.49
CA ASN A 214 -19.55 7.49 -7.59
C ASN A 214 -19.06 6.89 -8.92
N GLU A 215 -19.14 5.57 -9.06
CA GLU A 215 -18.61 4.85 -10.23
C GLU A 215 -19.32 3.51 -10.45
N LYS A 216 -19.04 2.85 -11.58
CA LYS A 216 -19.52 1.50 -11.86
C LYS A 216 -18.64 0.46 -11.17
N LEU A 217 -19.25 -0.38 -10.36
CA LEU A 217 -18.60 -1.45 -9.61
C LEU A 217 -19.16 -2.81 -10.05
N ASN A 218 -18.31 -3.84 -10.07
CA ASN A 218 -18.70 -5.23 -10.34
C ASN A 218 -19.54 -5.81 -9.18
N ALA A 219 -20.14 -6.99 -9.39
CA ALA A 219 -20.72 -7.76 -8.28
C ALA A 219 -19.63 -8.06 -7.23
N GLY A 220 -19.94 -7.88 -5.95
CA GLY A 220 -18.98 -8.06 -4.86
C GLY A 220 -19.38 -7.36 -3.57
N THR A 221 -18.55 -7.54 -2.54
CA THR A 221 -18.66 -6.81 -1.27
C THR A 221 -17.55 -5.77 -1.19
N TYR A 222 -17.89 -4.57 -0.73
CA TYR A 222 -17.05 -3.39 -0.73
C TYR A 222 -16.96 -2.79 0.68
N HIS A 223 -15.81 -2.20 0.99
CA HIS A 223 -15.53 -1.52 2.25
C HIS A 223 -14.91 -0.15 1.97
N VAL A 224 -15.58 0.90 2.43
CA VAL A 224 -15.18 2.30 2.19
C VAL A 224 -14.83 2.94 3.52
N ASN A 225 -13.61 3.46 3.64
CA ASN A 225 -13.19 4.22 4.81
C ASN A 225 -13.65 5.68 4.66
N TRP A 226 -14.33 6.21 5.67
CA TRP A 226 -14.64 7.62 5.75
C TRP A 226 -13.85 8.26 6.90
N GLN A 227 -13.04 9.27 6.54
CA GLN A 227 -12.33 10.13 7.49
C GLN A 227 -13.05 11.46 7.59
N ALA A 228 -13.38 11.88 8.81
CA ALA A 228 -14.24 13.03 9.07
C ALA A 228 -13.59 14.08 10.01
N PRO A 229 -12.32 14.49 9.80
CA PRO A 229 -11.63 15.42 10.70
C PRO A 229 -12.29 16.81 10.74
N GLU A 230 -12.87 17.26 9.62
CA GLU A 230 -13.49 18.58 9.48
C GLU A 230 -14.99 18.61 9.84
N PHE A 231 -15.59 17.46 10.15
CA PHE A 231 -17.01 17.35 10.48
C PHE A 231 -17.27 17.56 11.97
N SER A 232 -18.43 18.11 12.32
CA SER A 232 -18.82 18.34 13.72
C SER A 232 -19.34 17.04 14.36
N THR A 233 -19.14 16.90 15.67
CA THR A 233 -19.80 15.84 16.47
C THR A 233 -21.31 15.93 16.28
N SER A 234 -21.88 14.93 15.59
CA SER A 234 -23.29 14.92 15.22
C SER A 234 -23.71 13.53 14.74
N VAL A 235 -25.01 13.38 14.51
CA VAL A 235 -25.57 12.30 13.72
C VAL A 235 -25.45 12.67 12.24
N TYR A 236 -25.06 11.70 11.43
CA TYR A 236 -25.08 11.79 9.97
C TYR A 236 -25.80 10.56 9.41
N PHE A 237 -26.16 10.65 8.14
CA PHE A 237 -26.70 9.53 7.37
C PHE A 237 -25.77 9.21 6.22
N TYR A 238 -25.71 7.96 5.83
CA TYR A 238 -25.04 7.54 4.62
C TYR A 238 -26.01 6.73 3.78
N ARG A 239 -25.98 7.00 2.48
CA ARG A 239 -26.91 6.41 1.52
C ARG A 239 -26.13 5.78 0.39
N LEU A 240 -26.43 4.52 0.14
CA LEU A 240 -26.00 3.77 -1.03
C LEU A 240 -27.11 3.85 -2.07
N GLU A 241 -26.81 4.43 -3.23
CA GLU A 241 -27.72 4.53 -4.37
C GLU A 241 -27.14 3.73 -5.54
N THR A 242 -27.98 2.91 -6.14
CA THR A 242 -27.69 2.13 -7.35
C THR A 242 -28.86 2.28 -8.32
N GLU A 243 -28.74 1.73 -9.53
CA GLU A 243 -29.86 1.71 -10.48
C GLU A 243 -31.06 0.89 -9.96
N HIS A 244 -30.84 0.00 -8.98
CA HIS A 244 -31.84 -0.95 -8.50
C HIS A 244 -32.38 -0.64 -7.09
N THR A 245 -31.61 0.05 -6.25
CA THR A 245 -32.00 0.32 -4.86
C THR A 245 -31.34 1.58 -4.31
N ALA A 246 -32.00 2.15 -3.29
CA ALA A 246 -31.42 3.16 -2.42
C ALA A 246 -31.60 2.73 -0.96
N GLN A 247 -30.49 2.57 -0.24
CA GLN A 247 -30.49 2.17 1.17
C GLN A 247 -29.79 3.23 2.01
N THR A 248 -30.38 3.61 3.14
CA THR A 248 -29.85 4.64 4.03
C THR A 248 -29.63 4.06 5.42
N LYS A 249 -28.51 4.41 6.05
CA LYS A 249 -28.24 4.11 7.46
C LYS A 249 -27.70 5.34 8.18
N ARG A 250 -27.77 5.29 9.51
CA ARG A 250 -27.35 6.37 10.41
C ARG A 250 -26.00 6.04 11.02
N LEU A 251 -25.15 7.05 11.20
CA LEU A 251 -23.89 6.95 11.94
C LEU A 251 -23.72 8.15 12.87
N ILE A 252 -22.90 8.00 13.91
CA ILE A 252 -22.70 8.97 14.99
C ILE A 252 -21.20 9.29 15.07
N LEU A 253 -20.84 10.52 14.72
CA LEU A 253 -19.47 11.04 14.89
C LEU A 253 -19.36 11.64 16.29
N LEU A 254 -18.38 11.16 17.07
CA LEU A 254 -17.99 11.70 18.38
C LEU A 254 -16.52 12.10 18.32
N LYS A 255 -16.23 13.38 18.57
CA LYS A 255 -14.87 13.88 18.81
C LYS A 255 -14.48 13.76 20.27
#